data_AF-A0A7K0S076-F1
#
_entry.id   AF-A0A7K0S076-F1
#
_cell.length_a   1.000
_cell.length_b   1.000
_cell.length_c   1.000
_cell.angle_alpha   90.00
_cell.angle_beta   90.00
_cell.angle_gamma   90.00
#
_symmetry.space_group_name_H-M   'P 1'
#
loop_
_entity.id
_entity.type
_entity.pdbx_description
1 polymer ?
#
loop_
_entity_poly.entity_id
_entity_poly.type
_entity_poly.pdbx_seq_one_letter_code
_entity_poly.pdbx_strand_id
1 'polypeptide(L)'
;HIAICGSGSPIPDEQRGNPCTAVIVNQKIYMIDAGEQASETFNRMQLRPDQIQAVLLTHFHSDHIGGLGSVTLQRWVANAAKTKLRVLGPVGVDRVVNGYNEAYALDNSYRTAHHGEGIAPAATAGMVAEPFEFDAGKTSKVVLEDGGLVITAFEVDHSPATPAVGYRFDYKGRSIVVSGDTVYTKSLVDAAQGADLLVHDALSADLLKLVEEASREAGFINRAQILVDVVDYHATPAQAADAARDANVGALAMTHVIPPLPIKALEGPYLGDAKERFTGPLWIANDGDLYSLPVGGRDVERSSLFASGPLS
;
A
#
# COMPACT_ATOMS: atom_id res chain seq x y z
N HIS A 1 5.99 -12.62 4.87
CA HIS A 1 4.82 -12.67 3.96
C HIS A 1 4.40 -11.26 3.61
N ILE A 2 3.70 -11.08 2.50
CA ILE A 2 3.08 -9.82 2.07
C ILE A 2 1.60 -10.11 1.82
N ALA A 3 0.73 -9.37 2.48
CA ALA A 3 -0.73 -9.45 2.32
C ALA A 3 -1.22 -8.17 1.64
N ILE A 4 -2.03 -8.30 0.58
CA ILE A 4 -2.62 -7.14 -0.11
C ILE A 4 -4.00 -6.88 0.51
N CYS A 5 -4.07 -5.86 1.36
CA CYS A 5 -5.30 -5.43 2.04
C CYS A 5 -6.05 -4.33 1.28
N GLY A 6 -5.56 -3.96 0.10
CA GLY A 6 -6.19 -3.02 -0.81
C GLY A 6 -5.32 -2.83 -2.05
N SER A 7 -5.89 -3.04 -3.23
CA SER A 7 -5.20 -3.10 -4.52
C SER A 7 -5.73 -2.11 -5.57
N GLY A 8 -6.72 -1.32 -5.19
CA GLY A 8 -7.38 -0.33 -6.03
C GLY A 8 -6.70 1.03 -5.97
N SER A 9 -7.41 2.04 -6.42
CA SER A 9 -6.95 3.43 -6.60
C SER A 9 -8.02 4.38 -6.05
N PRO A 10 -7.90 5.73 -6.19
CA PRO A 10 -8.95 6.64 -5.75
C PRO A 10 -10.31 6.42 -6.44
N ILE A 11 -10.33 5.72 -7.58
CA ILE A 11 -11.57 5.38 -8.28
C ILE A 11 -12.23 4.20 -7.56
N PRO A 12 -13.47 4.35 -7.04
CA PRO A 12 -14.14 3.28 -6.32
C PRO A 12 -14.32 2.01 -7.16
N ASP A 13 -14.00 0.87 -6.55
CA ASP A 13 -14.15 -0.48 -7.11
C ASP A 13 -14.75 -1.38 -6.02
N GLU A 14 -15.75 -2.19 -6.37
CA GLU A 14 -16.40 -3.11 -5.43
C GLU A 14 -15.49 -4.27 -5.00
N GLN A 15 -14.49 -4.61 -5.82
CA GLN A 15 -13.58 -5.74 -5.62
C GLN A 15 -12.22 -5.32 -5.07
N ARG A 16 -11.90 -4.02 -5.09
CA ARG A 16 -10.59 -3.48 -4.72
C ARG A 16 -10.71 -2.27 -3.80
N GLY A 17 -10.32 -2.44 -2.53
CA GLY A 17 -10.10 -1.34 -1.61
C GLY A 17 -8.92 -0.46 -2.04
N ASN A 18 -8.85 0.75 -1.52
CA ASN A 18 -7.72 1.66 -1.80
C ASN A 18 -6.40 1.11 -1.23
N PRO A 19 -5.23 1.63 -1.65
CA PRO A 19 -3.93 1.07 -1.34
C PRO A 19 -3.71 0.67 0.13
N CYS A 20 -3.40 -0.60 0.33
CA CYS A 20 -3.02 -1.16 1.63
C CYS A 20 -2.20 -2.44 1.40
N THR A 21 -0.97 -2.46 1.89
CA THR A 21 -0.09 -3.64 1.85
C THR A 21 0.42 -3.96 3.25
N ALA A 22 0.33 -5.21 3.69
CA ALA A 22 0.80 -5.64 5.01
C ALA A 22 2.01 -6.57 4.89
N VAL A 23 3.17 -6.14 5.38
CA VAL A 23 4.36 -6.98 5.50
C VAL A 23 4.35 -7.67 6.87
N ILE A 24 4.33 -9.00 6.85
CA ILE A 24 4.23 -9.85 8.04
C ILE A 24 5.55 -10.56 8.28
N VAL A 25 6.21 -10.25 9.40
CA VAL A 25 7.50 -10.81 9.82
C VAL A 25 7.43 -11.14 11.31
N ASN A 26 7.75 -12.39 11.69
CA ASN A 26 7.72 -12.85 13.09
C ASN A 26 6.40 -12.51 13.82
N GLN A 27 5.24 -12.70 13.17
CA GLN A 27 3.91 -12.35 13.71
C GLN A 27 3.69 -10.86 14.02
N LYS A 28 4.60 -9.99 13.58
CA LYS A 28 4.47 -8.54 13.60
C LYS A 28 4.06 -8.08 12.20
N ILE A 29 3.22 -7.05 12.15
CA ILE A 29 2.68 -6.50 10.91
C ILE A 29 3.17 -5.06 10.76
N TYR A 30 3.71 -4.77 9.59
CA TYR A 30 4.09 -3.43 9.14
C TYR A 30 3.20 -3.11 7.94
N MET A 31 2.28 -2.18 8.12
CA MET A 31 1.29 -1.82 7.09
C MET A 31 1.83 -0.64 6.28
N ILE A 32 1.86 -0.76 4.97
CA ILE A 32 2.23 0.29 4.03
C ILE A 32 0.92 0.82 3.47
N ASP A 33 0.68 2.10 3.74
CA ASP A 33 -0.57 2.82 3.49
C ASP A 33 -1.80 2.19 4.17
N ALA A 34 -2.83 3.00 4.36
CA ALA A 34 -4.09 2.61 4.98
C ALA A 34 -5.23 3.34 4.27
N GLY A 35 -5.48 2.95 3.03
CA GLY A 35 -6.58 3.47 2.22
C GLY A 35 -7.98 3.14 2.74
N GLU A 36 -9.00 3.74 2.13
CA GLU A 36 -10.39 3.36 2.38
C GLU A 36 -10.59 1.85 2.13
N GLN A 37 -11.39 1.21 3.00
CA GLN A 37 -11.60 -0.25 3.09
C GLN A 37 -10.43 -1.09 3.63
N ALA A 38 -9.28 -0.48 3.97
CA ALA A 38 -8.14 -1.23 4.52
C ALA A 38 -8.52 -2.06 5.76
N SER A 39 -9.30 -1.49 6.68
CA SER A 39 -9.68 -2.16 7.93
C SER A 39 -10.62 -3.36 7.71
N GLU A 40 -11.53 -3.22 6.75
CA GLU A 40 -12.55 -4.18 6.37
C GLU A 40 -11.91 -5.37 5.66
N THR A 41 -11.08 -5.10 4.65
CA THR A 41 -10.33 -6.14 3.93
C THR A 41 -9.36 -6.85 4.85
N PHE A 42 -8.63 -6.13 5.71
CA PHE A 42 -7.71 -6.73 6.68
C PHE A 42 -8.43 -7.68 7.66
N ASN A 43 -9.65 -7.33 8.10
CA ASN A 43 -10.49 -8.21 8.92
C ASN A 43 -10.96 -9.45 8.13
N ARG A 44 -11.39 -9.28 6.88
CA ARG A 44 -11.79 -10.41 6.00
C ARG A 44 -10.65 -11.40 5.75
N MET A 45 -9.41 -10.92 5.75
CA MET A 45 -8.19 -11.74 5.68
C MET A 45 -7.85 -12.47 6.99
N GLN A 46 -8.66 -12.26 8.05
CA GLN A 46 -8.46 -12.81 9.39
C GLN A 46 -7.11 -12.43 10.00
N LEU A 47 -6.54 -11.31 9.56
CA LEU A 47 -5.33 -10.75 10.16
C LEU A 47 -5.69 -9.97 11.42
N ARG A 48 -4.74 -9.93 12.37
CA ARG A 48 -4.95 -9.39 13.71
C ARG A 48 -4.50 -7.94 13.81
N PRO A 49 -5.41 -6.97 14.02
CA PRO A 49 -5.02 -5.56 14.09
C PRO A 49 -4.06 -5.23 15.24
N ASP A 50 -4.08 -5.97 16.36
CA ASP A 50 -3.11 -5.79 17.45
C ASP A 50 -1.67 -6.13 17.08
N GLN A 51 -1.47 -6.92 16.02
CA GLN A 51 -0.13 -7.26 15.53
C GLN A 51 0.48 -6.14 14.70
N ILE A 52 -0.29 -5.11 14.31
CA ILE A 52 0.23 -3.94 13.60
C ILE A 52 1.16 -3.16 14.53
N GLN A 53 2.44 -3.11 14.18
CA GLN A 53 3.48 -2.40 14.93
C GLN A 53 3.59 -0.94 14.49
N ALA A 54 3.43 -0.72 13.18
CA ALA A 54 3.44 0.60 12.57
C ALA A 54 2.68 0.60 11.24
N VAL A 55 2.14 1.77 10.90
CA VAL A 55 1.76 2.14 9.54
C VAL A 55 2.88 3.00 8.95
N LEU A 56 3.29 2.73 7.71
CA LEU A 56 4.26 3.49 6.94
C LEU A 56 3.54 4.11 5.75
N LEU A 57 3.45 5.44 5.70
CA LEU A 57 2.77 6.16 4.62
C LEU A 57 3.74 6.47 3.49
N THR A 58 3.37 6.14 2.25
CA THR A 58 4.15 6.45 1.05
C THR A 58 4.05 7.93 0.70
N HIS A 59 2.84 8.48 0.77
CA HIS A 59 2.52 9.89 0.58
C HIS A 59 1.14 10.21 1.17
N PHE A 60 0.57 11.38 0.86
CA PHE A 60 -0.63 11.91 1.55
C PHE A 60 -1.86 12.09 0.64
N HIS A 61 -1.96 11.36 -0.47
CA HIS A 61 -3.24 11.29 -1.19
C HIS A 61 -4.29 10.54 -0.35
N SER A 62 -5.56 10.90 -0.57
CA SER A 62 -6.68 10.43 0.26
C SER A 62 -6.84 8.92 0.24
N ASP A 63 -6.59 8.28 -0.88
CA ASP A 63 -6.68 6.84 -1.05
C ASP A 63 -5.53 6.09 -0.34
N HIS A 64 -4.44 6.74 0.07
CA HIS A 64 -3.38 6.10 0.86
C HIS A 64 -3.57 6.28 2.37
N ILE A 65 -4.37 7.26 2.79
CA ILE A 65 -4.54 7.62 4.21
C ILE A 65 -5.97 7.46 4.73
N GLY A 66 -6.96 7.31 3.85
CA GLY A 66 -8.39 7.43 4.15
C GLY A 66 -8.88 6.54 5.28
N GLY A 67 -8.35 5.32 5.37
CA GLY A 67 -8.67 4.30 6.37
C GLY A 67 -7.83 4.33 7.65
N LEU A 68 -6.92 5.30 7.84
CA LEU A 68 -6.07 5.37 9.04
C LEU A 68 -6.89 5.36 10.35
N GLY A 69 -8.00 6.09 10.38
CA GLY A 69 -8.88 6.16 11.54
C GLY A 69 -9.52 4.82 11.89
N SER A 70 -10.04 4.09 10.89
CA SER A 70 -10.67 2.78 11.10
C SER A 70 -9.63 1.72 11.49
N VAL A 71 -8.46 1.70 10.83
CA VAL A 71 -7.34 0.82 11.21
C VAL A 71 -6.91 1.05 12.66
N THR A 72 -6.76 2.32 13.06
CA THR A 72 -6.38 2.69 14.43
C THR A 72 -7.44 2.24 15.45
N LEU A 73 -8.72 2.44 15.14
CA LEU A 73 -9.82 2.05 15.99
C LEU A 73 -9.88 0.54 16.20
N GLN A 74 -9.73 -0.25 15.13
CA GLN A 74 -9.71 -1.72 15.21
C GLN A 74 -8.52 -2.26 15.99
N ARG A 75 -7.35 -1.62 15.87
CA ARG A 75 -6.18 -1.95 16.69
C ARG A 75 -6.40 -1.63 18.17
N TRP A 76 -6.95 -0.45 18.48
CA TRP A 76 -7.12 0.02 19.85
C TRP A 76 -8.24 -0.71 20.60
N VAL A 77 -9.48 -0.64 20.12
CA VAL A 77 -10.66 -1.11 20.86
C VAL A 77 -10.90 -2.59 20.68
N ALA A 78 -10.86 -3.08 19.44
CA ALA A 78 -11.20 -4.47 19.17
C ALA A 78 -10.16 -5.45 19.74
N ASN A 79 -8.93 -4.98 20.02
CA ASN A 79 -7.85 -5.85 20.50
C ASN A 79 -7.04 -5.26 21.68
N ALA A 80 -7.53 -4.21 22.34
CA ALA A 80 -6.96 -3.61 23.56
C ALA A 80 -5.44 -3.35 23.50
N ALA A 81 -4.95 -2.84 22.36
CA ALA A 81 -3.53 -2.58 22.14
C ALA A 81 -2.95 -1.68 23.25
N LYS A 82 -1.72 -2.00 23.69
CA LYS A 82 -1.08 -1.36 24.85
C LYS A 82 -0.27 -0.10 24.51
N THR A 83 -0.28 0.31 23.25
CA THR A 83 0.41 1.51 22.77
C THR A 83 -0.47 2.22 21.75
N LYS A 84 -0.26 3.51 21.56
CA LYS A 84 -0.74 4.23 20.37
C LYS A 84 -0.16 3.59 19.10
N LEU A 85 -0.87 3.72 17.98
CA LEU A 85 -0.37 3.27 16.69
C LEU A 85 0.75 4.22 16.21
N ARG A 86 1.91 3.67 15.88
CA ARG A 86 3.02 4.42 15.27
C ARG A 86 2.70 4.63 13.79
N VAL A 87 2.83 5.86 13.31
CA VAL A 87 2.65 6.21 11.90
C VAL A 87 3.91 6.90 11.41
N LEU A 88 4.71 6.16 10.65
CA LEU A 88 5.92 6.67 10.00
C LEU A 88 5.53 7.22 8.63
N GLY A 89 6.18 8.30 8.23
CA GLY A 89 5.99 8.89 6.91
C GLY A 89 6.95 10.03 6.69
N PRO A 90 7.04 10.53 5.45
CA PRO A 90 7.89 11.68 5.17
C PRO A 90 7.37 12.94 5.89
N VAL A 91 8.12 14.04 5.81
CA VAL A 91 7.75 15.33 6.42
C VAL A 91 6.30 15.70 6.05
N GLY A 92 5.48 16.03 7.06
CA GLY A 92 4.04 16.30 6.92
C GLY A 92 3.12 15.24 7.53
N VAL A 93 3.65 14.04 7.86
CA VAL A 93 2.86 12.96 8.49
C VAL A 93 2.26 13.37 9.85
N ASP A 94 2.90 14.28 10.57
CA ASP A 94 2.39 14.86 11.82
C ASP A 94 1.07 15.60 11.61
N ARG A 95 0.91 16.31 10.50
CA ARG A 95 -0.34 17.00 10.16
C ARG A 95 -1.47 16.00 9.90
N VAL A 96 -1.18 14.92 9.18
CA VAL A 96 -2.15 13.84 8.91
C VAL A 96 -2.58 13.20 10.23
N VAL A 97 -1.61 12.75 11.03
CA VAL A 97 -1.87 12.08 12.32
C VAL A 97 -2.63 12.98 13.28
N ASN A 98 -2.23 14.24 13.42
CA ASN A 98 -2.92 15.19 14.30
C ASN A 98 -4.37 15.45 13.84
N GLY A 99 -4.60 15.55 12.52
CA GLY A 99 -5.93 15.70 11.95
C GLY A 99 -6.85 14.53 12.27
N TYR A 100 -6.37 13.29 12.12
CA TYR A 100 -7.14 12.10 12.48
C TYR A 100 -7.34 11.97 14.00
N ASN A 101 -6.31 12.26 14.81
CA ASN A 101 -6.44 12.26 16.27
C ASN A 101 -7.53 13.24 16.74
N GLU A 102 -7.60 14.43 16.14
CA GLU A 102 -8.66 15.41 16.41
C GLU A 102 -10.03 14.91 15.95
N ALA A 103 -10.14 14.43 14.70
CA ALA A 103 -11.39 13.92 14.15
C ALA A 103 -12.00 12.78 14.97
N TYR A 104 -11.16 11.94 15.60
CA TYR A 104 -11.58 10.80 16.43
C TYR A 104 -11.61 11.11 17.93
N ALA A 105 -11.28 12.32 18.38
CA ALA A 105 -11.19 12.65 19.80
C ALA A 105 -12.50 12.42 20.55
N LEU A 106 -13.63 12.83 19.96
CA LEU A 106 -14.95 12.61 20.54
C LEU A 106 -15.30 11.12 20.62
N ASP A 107 -15.11 10.35 19.54
CA ASP A 107 -15.38 8.91 19.52
C ASP A 107 -14.54 8.16 20.56
N ASN A 108 -13.25 8.47 20.65
CA ASN A 108 -12.35 7.89 21.65
C ASN A 108 -12.85 8.15 23.08
N SER A 109 -13.34 9.36 23.35
CA SER A 109 -13.91 9.71 24.66
C SER A 109 -15.18 8.90 24.98
N TYR A 110 -16.08 8.74 24.00
CA TYR A 110 -17.33 8.01 24.16
C TYR A 110 -17.08 6.52 24.41
N ARG A 111 -16.13 5.93 23.68
CA ARG A 111 -15.77 4.51 23.84
C ARG A 111 -15.10 4.24 25.18
N THR A 112 -14.19 5.10 25.61
CA THR A 112 -13.56 4.98 26.93
C THR A 112 -14.61 5.09 28.04
N ALA A 113 -15.50 6.10 27.97
CA ALA A 113 -16.55 6.29 28.96
C ALA A 113 -17.55 5.12 29.01
N HIS A 114 -17.86 4.52 27.86
CA HIS A 114 -18.83 3.43 27.76
C HIS A 114 -18.24 2.04 28.11
N HIS A 115 -17.03 1.74 27.65
CA HIS A 115 -16.41 0.41 27.80
C HIS A 115 -15.37 0.32 28.94
N GLY A 116 -14.90 1.46 29.44
CA GLY A 116 -13.89 1.55 30.50
C GLY A 116 -12.44 1.34 30.02
N GLU A 117 -11.49 1.72 30.87
CA GLU A 117 -10.04 1.70 30.60
C GLU A 117 -9.47 0.30 30.30
N GLY A 118 -10.17 -0.78 30.68
CA GLY A 118 -9.74 -2.15 30.39
C GLY A 118 -9.88 -2.53 28.92
N ILE A 119 -10.87 -1.97 28.22
CA ILE A 119 -11.21 -2.30 26.83
C ILE A 119 -10.79 -1.18 25.88
N ALA A 120 -11.07 0.07 26.27
CA ALA A 120 -10.76 1.27 25.50
C ALA A 120 -9.88 2.20 26.36
N PRO A 121 -8.61 1.87 26.61
CA PRO A 121 -7.72 2.70 27.43
C PRO A 121 -7.43 4.05 26.77
N ALA A 122 -7.74 5.16 27.45
CA ALA A 122 -7.53 6.51 26.90
C ALA A 122 -6.05 6.79 26.61
N ALA A 123 -5.15 6.25 27.43
CA ALA A 123 -3.70 6.47 27.32
C ALA A 123 -3.11 5.98 25.99
N THR A 124 -3.76 5.02 25.34
CA THR A 124 -3.28 4.39 24.10
C THR A 124 -4.18 4.67 22.90
N ALA A 125 -5.19 5.54 23.07
CA ALA A 125 -6.07 5.95 21.99
C ALA A 125 -5.30 6.81 20.96
N GLY A 126 -5.63 6.60 19.67
CA GLY A 126 -5.07 7.37 18.56
C GLY A 126 -3.66 6.93 18.12
N MET A 127 -2.98 7.85 17.47
CA MET A 127 -1.73 7.64 16.75
C MET A 127 -0.60 8.53 17.28
N VAL A 128 0.64 8.12 17.02
CA VAL A 128 1.86 8.92 17.20
C VAL A 128 2.56 9.03 15.85
N ALA A 129 2.84 10.26 15.43
CA ALA A 129 3.54 10.54 14.19
C ALA A 129 5.06 10.40 14.37
N GLU A 130 5.70 9.79 13.39
CA GLU A 130 7.16 9.61 13.30
C GLU A 130 7.64 10.11 11.93
N PRO A 131 7.77 11.45 11.77
CA PRO A 131 8.25 12.04 10.53
C PRO A 131 9.71 11.69 10.28
N PHE A 132 10.07 11.50 9.01
CA PHE A 132 11.46 11.44 8.57
C PHE A 132 11.70 12.31 7.35
N GLU A 133 12.97 12.64 7.15
CA GLU A 133 13.52 13.29 5.97
C GLU A 133 14.79 12.58 5.55
N PHE A 134 15.14 12.69 4.27
CA PHE A 134 16.42 12.19 3.76
C PHE A 134 17.54 13.16 4.09
N ASP A 135 18.71 12.63 4.44
CA ASP A 135 19.89 13.45 4.65
C ASP A 135 20.32 14.13 3.33
N ALA A 136 20.99 15.27 3.40
CA ALA A 136 21.39 16.02 2.21
C ALA A 136 22.17 15.15 1.20
N GLY A 137 21.67 15.07 -0.04
CA GLY A 137 22.26 14.27 -1.10
C GLY A 137 22.04 12.75 -0.99
N LYS A 138 21.18 12.30 -0.07
CA LYS A 138 20.69 10.92 0.02
C LYS A 138 19.28 10.84 -0.54
N THR A 139 18.98 9.73 -1.20
CA THR A 139 17.64 9.40 -1.73
C THR A 139 17.01 8.23 -0.98
N SER A 140 17.62 7.78 0.12
CA SER A 140 17.09 6.70 0.96
C SER A 140 17.58 6.81 2.40
N LYS A 141 16.83 6.21 3.32
CA LYS A 141 17.10 6.22 4.76
C LYS A 141 16.50 4.99 5.44
N VAL A 142 17.25 4.36 6.35
CA VAL A 142 16.69 3.36 7.26
C VAL A 142 15.76 4.06 8.24
N VAL A 143 14.48 3.70 8.22
CA VAL A 143 13.44 4.32 9.04
C VAL A 143 13.01 3.45 10.22
N LEU A 144 13.25 2.14 10.14
CA LEU A 144 12.92 1.20 11.22
C LEU A 144 13.83 -0.02 11.18
N GLU A 145 14.27 -0.44 12.37
CA GLU A 145 14.91 -1.74 12.59
C GLU A 145 14.18 -2.48 13.72
N ASP A 146 13.89 -3.76 13.53
CA ASP A 146 13.24 -4.59 14.55
C ASP A 146 13.59 -6.07 14.38
N GLY A 147 14.31 -6.64 15.35
CA GLY A 147 14.55 -8.09 15.38
C GLY A 147 15.21 -8.67 14.13
N GLY A 148 16.06 -7.89 13.46
CA GLY A 148 16.75 -8.23 12.21
C GLY A 148 15.99 -7.88 10.94
N LEU A 149 14.77 -7.31 11.05
CA LEU A 149 14.11 -6.62 9.94
C LEU A 149 14.70 -5.21 9.82
N VAL A 150 15.04 -4.82 8.60
CA VAL A 150 15.43 -3.45 8.25
C VAL A 150 14.41 -2.90 7.25
N ILE A 151 13.83 -1.74 7.54
CA ILE A 151 12.95 -1.01 6.63
C ILE A 151 13.66 0.26 6.18
N THR A 152 13.85 0.39 4.88
CA THR A 152 14.48 1.54 4.23
C THR A 152 13.45 2.27 3.39
N ALA A 153 13.20 3.54 3.69
CA ALA A 153 12.44 4.43 2.80
C ALA A 153 13.35 4.93 1.69
N PHE A 154 12.83 5.10 0.48
CA PHE A 154 13.54 5.70 -0.65
C PHE A 154 12.65 6.66 -1.42
N GLU A 155 13.24 7.68 -2.01
CA GLU A 155 12.55 8.70 -2.80
C GLU A 155 12.00 8.09 -4.09
N VAL A 156 10.77 8.48 -4.44
CA VAL A 156 10.12 8.17 -5.71
C VAL A 156 9.58 9.44 -6.37
N ASP A 157 9.20 9.37 -7.64
CA ASP A 157 8.66 10.53 -8.36
C ASP A 157 7.17 10.35 -8.63
N HIS A 158 6.40 11.12 -7.86
CA HIS A 158 4.95 11.23 -7.94
C HIS A 158 4.53 12.71 -7.98
N SER A 159 5.33 13.54 -8.67
CA SER A 159 5.09 14.97 -8.76
C SER A 159 3.70 15.26 -9.34
N PRO A 160 2.93 16.23 -8.79
CA PRO A 160 3.34 17.23 -7.79
C PRO A 160 3.19 16.78 -6.32
N ALA A 161 2.74 15.56 -6.05
CA ALA A 161 2.60 15.06 -4.69
C ALA A 161 3.98 14.78 -4.08
N THR A 162 4.46 15.75 -3.31
CA THR A 162 5.77 15.71 -2.66
C THR A 162 5.63 16.04 -1.18
N PRO A 163 6.34 15.35 -0.28
CA PRO A 163 7.21 14.19 -0.54
C PRO A 163 6.44 12.89 -0.84
N ALA A 164 7.01 12.02 -1.66
CA ALA A 164 6.54 10.65 -1.91
C ALA A 164 7.71 9.65 -1.79
N VAL A 165 7.44 8.48 -1.22
CA VAL A 165 8.45 7.46 -0.95
C VAL A 165 7.95 6.05 -1.23
N GLY A 166 8.89 5.15 -1.55
CA GLY A 166 8.72 3.70 -1.47
C GLY A 166 9.43 3.12 -0.25
N TYR A 167 9.18 1.84 0.04
CA TYR A 167 9.78 1.12 1.17
C TYR A 167 10.39 -0.22 0.73
N ARG A 168 11.65 -0.44 1.13
CA ARG A 168 12.34 -1.73 1.04
C ARG A 168 12.39 -2.39 2.41
N PHE A 169 12.09 -3.68 2.44
CA PHE A 169 12.13 -4.53 3.62
C PHE A 169 13.18 -5.61 3.40
N ASP A 170 14.17 -5.72 4.29
CA ASP A 170 15.18 -6.78 4.27
C ASP A 170 15.12 -7.58 5.58
N TYR A 171 14.99 -8.91 5.49
CA TYR A 171 14.93 -9.80 6.65
C TYR A 171 15.47 -11.19 6.32
N LYS A 172 16.49 -11.64 7.08
CA LYS A 172 17.09 -12.98 6.96
C LYS A 172 17.39 -13.41 5.52
N GLY A 173 17.94 -12.49 4.73
CA GLY A 173 18.32 -12.73 3.33
C GLY A 173 17.15 -12.74 2.34
N ARG A 174 15.94 -12.40 2.78
CA ARG A 174 14.78 -12.11 1.91
C ARG A 174 14.58 -10.60 1.82
N SER A 175 14.08 -10.12 0.69
CA SER A 175 13.85 -8.70 0.45
C SER A 175 12.61 -8.42 -0.39
N ILE A 176 11.89 -7.36 -0.04
CA ILE A 176 10.65 -6.92 -0.70
C ILE A 176 10.73 -5.42 -0.91
N VAL A 177 10.22 -4.93 -2.03
CA VAL A 177 10.02 -3.49 -2.26
C VAL A 177 8.55 -3.19 -2.53
N VAL A 178 8.03 -2.14 -1.90
CA VAL A 178 6.73 -1.54 -2.19
C VAL A 178 7.00 -0.13 -2.73
N SER A 179 6.60 0.17 -3.95
CA SER A 179 6.96 1.43 -4.62
C SER A 179 6.27 2.66 -4.04
N GLY A 180 5.05 2.51 -3.52
CA GLY A 180 4.10 3.63 -3.48
C GLY A 180 3.66 4.00 -4.90
N ASP A 181 3.17 5.21 -5.09
CA ASP A 181 2.83 5.71 -6.42
C ASP A 181 4.07 6.34 -7.03
N THR A 182 4.41 5.95 -8.26
CA THR A 182 5.60 6.47 -8.92
C THR A 182 5.61 6.20 -10.41
N VAL A 183 6.32 7.04 -11.17
CA VAL A 183 6.82 6.66 -12.49
C VAL A 183 8.07 5.77 -12.36
N TYR A 184 8.54 5.20 -13.48
CA TYR A 184 9.85 4.56 -13.52
C TYR A 184 10.94 5.57 -13.15
N THR A 185 11.75 5.25 -12.15
CA THR A 185 12.90 6.08 -11.75
C THR A 185 14.13 5.24 -11.46
N LYS A 186 15.32 5.86 -11.58
CA LYS A 186 16.57 5.21 -11.16
C LYS A 186 16.56 4.88 -9.67
N SER A 187 15.99 5.75 -8.83
CA SER A 187 15.91 5.55 -7.38
C SER A 187 15.14 4.26 -7.04
N LEU A 188 14.00 4.04 -7.70
CA LEU A 188 13.23 2.82 -7.58
C LEU A 188 14.05 1.58 -8.01
N VAL A 189 14.70 1.63 -9.17
CA VAL A 189 15.49 0.49 -9.67
C VAL A 189 16.64 0.15 -8.73
N ASP A 190 17.36 1.17 -8.23
CA ASP A 190 18.44 0.99 -7.25
C ASP A 190 17.91 0.38 -5.94
N ALA A 191 16.77 0.85 -5.45
CA ALA A 191 16.15 0.33 -4.24
C ALA A 191 15.62 -1.11 -4.42
N ALA A 192 15.07 -1.43 -5.59
CA ALA A 192 14.54 -2.75 -5.92
C ALA A 192 15.62 -3.77 -6.29
N GLN A 193 16.89 -3.36 -6.42
CA GLN A 193 17.95 -4.22 -6.91
C GLN A 193 18.02 -5.54 -6.15
N GLY A 194 17.83 -6.65 -6.88
CA GLY A 194 17.89 -8.01 -6.38
C GLY A 194 16.77 -8.40 -5.40
N ALA A 195 15.70 -7.61 -5.31
CA ALA A 195 14.58 -7.93 -4.43
C ALA A 195 13.89 -9.23 -4.83
N ASP A 196 13.38 -10.01 -3.87
CA ASP A 196 12.61 -11.21 -4.19
C ASP A 196 11.26 -10.85 -4.83
N LEU A 197 10.63 -9.77 -4.35
CA LEU A 197 9.34 -9.30 -4.81
C LEU A 197 9.32 -7.76 -4.88
N LEU A 198 8.90 -7.24 -6.02
CA LEU A 198 8.50 -5.85 -6.20
C LEU A 198 6.98 -5.76 -6.25
N VAL A 199 6.39 -4.98 -5.34
CA VAL A 199 4.99 -4.57 -5.35
C VAL A 199 4.95 -3.15 -5.91
N HIS A 200 4.38 -2.99 -7.10
CA HIS A 200 4.46 -1.74 -7.88
C HIS A 200 3.08 -1.20 -8.23
N ASP A 201 2.87 0.13 -8.17
CA ASP A 201 1.67 0.76 -8.75
C ASP A 201 1.63 0.55 -10.27
N ALA A 202 0.44 0.53 -10.88
CA ALA A 202 0.35 0.44 -12.33
C ALA A 202 -0.94 1.02 -12.91
N LEU A 203 -0.76 1.92 -13.88
CA LEU A 203 -1.81 2.61 -14.63
C LEU A 203 -1.80 2.21 -16.10
N SER A 204 -2.91 1.67 -16.60
CA SER A 204 -3.11 1.40 -18.03
C SER A 204 -3.66 2.63 -18.74
N ALA A 205 -2.77 3.38 -19.41
CA ALA A 205 -3.15 4.59 -20.14
C ALA A 205 -4.18 4.31 -21.26
N ASP A 206 -4.05 3.16 -21.94
CA ASP A 206 -4.97 2.75 -23.00
C ASP A 206 -6.38 2.50 -22.47
N LEU A 207 -6.52 1.78 -21.35
CA LEU A 207 -7.83 1.56 -20.73
C LEU A 207 -8.38 2.86 -20.15
N LEU A 208 -7.52 3.70 -19.57
CA LEU A 208 -7.94 4.97 -18.99
C LEU A 208 -8.50 5.92 -20.04
N LYS A 209 -7.91 5.93 -21.24
CA LYS A 209 -8.43 6.68 -22.38
C LYS A 209 -9.85 6.28 -22.75
N LEU A 210 -10.18 4.98 -22.73
CA LEU A 210 -11.55 4.52 -22.97
C LEU A 210 -12.53 5.04 -21.90
N VAL A 211 -12.11 5.05 -20.63
CA VAL A 211 -12.93 5.58 -19.52
C VAL A 211 -13.07 7.10 -19.61
N GLU A 212 -12.03 7.79 -20.08
CA GLU A 212 -11.99 9.23 -20.29
C GLU A 212 -12.95 9.66 -21.41
N GLU A 213 -12.88 9.01 -22.58
CA GLU A 213 -13.80 9.24 -23.71
C GLU A 213 -15.27 9.03 -23.28
N ALA A 214 -15.57 7.91 -22.63
CA ALA A 214 -16.90 7.62 -22.10
C ALA A 214 -17.36 8.66 -21.05
N SER A 215 -16.45 9.16 -20.22
CA SER A 215 -16.76 10.20 -19.22
C SER A 215 -17.11 11.52 -19.90
N ARG A 216 -16.42 11.91 -20.98
CA ARG A 216 -16.76 13.10 -21.76
C ARG A 216 -18.12 12.98 -22.43
N GLU A 217 -18.39 11.85 -23.06
CA GLU A 217 -19.68 11.58 -23.72
C GLU A 217 -20.84 11.65 -22.73
N ALA A 218 -20.64 11.17 -21.51
CA ALA A 218 -21.62 11.23 -20.42
C ALA A 218 -21.71 12.61 -19.73
N GLY A 219 -20.92 13.61 -20.16
CA GLY A 219 -20.94 14.97 -19.60
C GLY A 219 -20.17 15.14 -18.29
N PHE A 220 -19.40 14.14 -17.83
CA PHE A 220 -18.54 14.22 -16.65
C PHE A 220 -17.19 14.85 -16.96
N ILE A 221 -17.21 16.12 -17.38
CA ILE A 221 -16.02 16.83 -17.89
C ILE A 221 -14.86 16.88 -16.89
N ASN A 222 -15.14 17.18 -15.61
CA ASN A 222 -14.10 17.22 -14.58
C ASN A 222 -13.48 15.84 -14.35
N ARG A 223 -14.29 14.77 -14.35
CA ARG A 223 -13.81 13.40 -14.23
C ARG A 223 -12.91 13.05 -15.41
N ALA A 224 -13.33 13.35 -16.63
CA ALA A 224 -12.53 13.12 -17.83
C ALA A 224 -11.19 13.85 -17.76
N GLN A 225 -11.17 15.11 -17.31
CA GLN A 225 -9.90 15.85 -17.16
C GLN A 225 -8.97 15.21 -16.12
N ILE A 226 -9.50 14.81 -14.97
CA ILE A 226 -8.70 14.10 -13.94
C ILE A 226 -8.08 12.82 -14.52
N LEU A 227 -8.82 12.06 -15.34
CA LEU A 227 -8.32 10.85 -15.99
C LEU A 227 -7.19 11.12 -17.00
N VAL A 228 -7.15 12.31 -17.60
CA VAL A 228 -6.00 12.74 -18.43
C VAL A 228 -4.80 13.08 -17.56
N ASP A 229 -5.03 13.82 -16.48
CA ASP A 229 -3.97 14.40 -15.66
C ASP A 229 -3.23 13.36 -14.81
N VAL A 230 -3.81 12.18 -14.55
CA VAL A 230 -3.18 11.12 -13.74
C VAL A 230 -2.14 10.29 -14.49
N VAL A 231 -2.04 10.41 -15.82
CA VAL A 231 -1.23 9.50 -16.65
C VAL A 231 0.28 9.73 -16.47
N ASP A 232 0.71 10.97 -16.17
CA ASP A 232 2.12 11.35 -16.23
C ASP A 232 2.89 11.21 -14.91
N TYR A 233 2.23 10.82 -13.82
CA TYR A 233 2.85 10.61 -12.51
C TYR A 233 2.65 9.19 -11.92
N HIS A 234 2.21 8.24 -12.75
CA HIS A 234 2.13 6.80 -12.44
C HIS A 234 2.87 5.96 -13.49
N ALA A 235 3.41 4.82 -13.08
CA ALA A 235 4.01 3.88 -14.00
C ALA A 235 2.93 3.11 -14.78
N THR A 236 3.19 2.88 -16.05
CA THR A 236 2.45 1.88 -16.83
C THR A 236 2.87 0.45 -16.44
N PRO A 237 2.04 -0.58 -16.69
CA PRO A 237 2.45 -1.99 -16.55
C PRO A 237 3.76 -2.32 -17.27
N ALA A 238 3.99 -1.71 -18.44
CA ALA A 238 5.24 -1.83 -19.19
C ALA A 238 6.43 -1.26 -18.41
N GLN A 239 6.29 -0.06 -17.84
CA GLN A 239 7.32 0.59 -17.03
C GLN A 239 7.59 -0.15 -15.71
N ALA A 240 6.55 -0.66 -15.04
CA ALA A 240 6.71 -1.49 -13.84
C ALA A 240 7.45 -2.81 -14.17
N ALA A 241 7.18 -3.41 -15.33
CA ALA A 241 7.93 -4.57 -15.83
C ALA A 241 9.38 -4.23 -16.20
N ASP A 242 9.63 -3.06 -16.82
CA ASP A 242 10.98 -2.57 -17.09
C ASP A 242 11.75 -2.36 -15.78
N ALA A 243 11.13 -1.75 -14.75
CA ALA A 243 11.74 -1.57 -13.43
C ALA A 243 12.09 -2.92 -12.78
N ALA A 244 11.17 -3.89 -12.84
CA ALA A 244 11.40 -5.25 -12.33
C ALA A 244 12.57 -5.95 -13.04
N ARG A 245 12.63 -5.85 -14.37
CA ARG A 245 13.74 -6.41 -15.17
C ARG A 245 15.06 -5.74 -14.81
N ASP A 246 15.10 -4.41 -14.84
CA ASP A 246 16.34 -3.65 -14.67
C ASP A 246 16.90 -3.79 -13.25
N ALA A 247 16.02 -3.91 -12.25
CA ALA A 247 16.38 -4.22 -10.86
C ALA A 247 16.68 -5.71 -10.63
N ASN A 248 16.50 -6.58 -11.62
CA ASN A 248 16.70 -8.03 -11.52
C ASN A 248 15.94 -8.64 -10.32
N VAL A 249 14.64 -8.31 -10.20
CA VAL A 249 13.80 -8.83 -9.12
C VAL A 249 13.33 -10.26 -9.40
N GLY A 250 13.04 -11.01 -8.33
CA GLY A 250 12.54 -12.38 -8.43
C GLY A 250 11.12 -12.48 -8.97
N ALA A 251 10.25 -11.53 -8.61
CA ALA A 251 8.85 -11.48 -9.04
C ALA A 251 8.27 -10.06 -8.98
N LEU A 252 7.18 -9.82 -9.72
CA LEU A 252 6.46 -8.55 -9.78
C LEU A 252 4.97 -8.75 -9.45
N ALA A 253 4.45 -7.96 -8.51
CA ALA A 253 3.02 -7.84 -8.22
C ALA A 253 2.57 -6.40 -8.47
N MET A 254 1.70 -6.18 -9.45
CA MET A 254 1.11 -4.88 -9.75
C MET A 254 -0.09 -4.64 -8.86
N THR A 255 -0.05 -3.57 -8.08
CA THR A 255 -1.14 -3.07 -7.23
C THR A 255 -1.57 -1.69 -7.75
N HIS A 256 -2.41 -0.97 -7.00
CA HIS A 256 -2.89 0.37 -7.38
C HIS A 256 -3.45 0.38 -8.81
N VAL A 257 -4.40 -0.51 -9.05
CA VAL A 257 -4.86 -0.83 -10.40
C VAL A 257 -5.71 0.33 -10.94
N ILE A 258 -5.16 1.06 -11.90
CA ILE A 258 -5.84 2.17 -12.59
C ILE A 258 -5.99 1.86 -14.09
N PRO A 259 -7.19 1.98 -14.68
CA PRO A 259 -8.50 2.10 -14.01
C PRO A 259 -8.92 0.78 -13.33
N PRO A 260 -10.01 0.79 -12.53
CA PRO A 260 -10.70 -0.41 -12.08
C PRO A 260 -10.92 -1.43 -13.20
N LEU A 261 -10.79 -2.72 -12.86
CA LEU A 261 -10.93 -3.84 -13.80
C LEU A 261 -12.20 -4.65 -13.46
N PRO A 262 -13.40 -4.19 -13.85
CA PRO A 262 -14.66 -4.79 -13.43
C PRO A 262 -14.87 -6.23 -13.95
N ILE A 263 -14.15 -6.61 -15.00
CA ILE A 263 -14.18 -7.96 -15.57
C ILE A 263 -12.76 -8.47 -15.84
N LYS A 264 -12.55 -9.77 -15.58
CA LYS A 264 -11.25 -10.44 -15.76
C LYS A 264 -10.69 -10.34 -17.19
N ALA A 265 -11.55 -10.21 -18.19
CA ALA A 265 -11.13 -10.07 -19.59
C ALA A 265 -10.26 -8.82 -19.84
N LEU A 266 -10.31 -7.81 -18.95
CA LEU A 266 -9.50 -6.59 -19.04
C LEU A 266 -8.07 -6.76 -18.50
N GLU A 267 -7.75 -7.84 -17.78
CA GLU A 267 -6.40 -8.07 -17.25
C GLU A 267 -5.34 -8.19 -18.38
N GLY A 268 -5.71 -8.81 -19.50
CA GLY A 268 -4.82 -8.93 -20.67
C GLY A 268 -4.49 -7.55 -21.28
N PRO A 269 -5.51 -6.78 -21.71
CA PRO A 269 -5.35 -5.41 -22.17
C PRO A 269 -4.65 -4.50 -21.16
N TYR A 270 -4.94 -4.65 -19.86
CA TYR A 270 -4.26 -3.89 -18.81
C TYR A 270 -2.76 -4.15 -18.84
N LEU A 271 -2.34 -5.43 -18.84
CA LEU A 271 -0.92 -5.79 -18.83
C LEU A 271 -0.17 -5.43 -20.11
N GLY A 272 -0.85 -5.35 -21.26
CA GLY A 272 -0.22 -5.04 -22.54
C GLY A 272 1.00 -5.94 -22.83
N ASP A 273 2.16 -5.32 -23.10
CA ASP A 273 3.44 -5.98 -23.38
C ASP A 273 4.30 -6.26 -22.12
N ALA A 274 3.79 -6.03 -20.91
CA ALA A 274 4.54 -6.18 -19.66
C ALA A 274 5.16 -7.59 -19.48
N LYS A 275 4.45 -8.64 -19.92
CA LYS A 275 4.92 -10.03 -19.86
C LYS A 275 6.06 -10.33 -20.85
N GLU A 276 6.24 -9.50 -21.87
CA GLU A 276 7.37 -9.60 -22.80
C GLU A 276 8.61 -8.88 -22.24
N ARG A 277 8.39 -7.86 -21.39
CA ARG A 277 9.45 -7.05 -20.76
C ARG A 277 10.05 -7.69 -19.51
N PHE A 278 9.24 -8.41 -18.74
CA PHE A 278 9.66 -9.15 -17.55
C PHE A 278 9.18 -10.60 -17.63
N THR A 279 10.14 -11.54 -17.64
CA THR A 279 9.87 -12.97 -17.83
C THR A 279 9.73 -13.75 -16.53
N GLY A 280 9.94 -13.10 -15.38
CA GLY A 280 9.68 -13.68 -14.07
C GLY A 280 8.18 -13.76 -13.74
N PRO A 281 7.82 -14.34 -12.59
CA PRO A 281 6.44 -14.34 -12.11
C PRO A 281 5.86 -12.92 -12.02
N LEU A 282 4.77 -12.68 -12.73
CA LEU A 282 4.08 -11.39 -12.81
C LEU A 282 2.59 -11.59 -12.49
N TRP A 283 2.07 -10.79 -11.55
CA TRP A 283 0.67 -10.81 -11.16
C TRP A 283 0.06 -9.41 -11.14
N ILE A 284 -1.23 -9.31 -11.48
CA ILE A 284 -2.08 -8.24 -10.96
C ILE A 284 -2.53 -8.71 -9.57
N ALA A 285 -2.13 -7.96 -8.54
CA ALA A 285 -2.51 -8.19 -7.17
C ALA A 285 -4.00 -7.94 -6.99
N ASN A 286 -4.65 -8.70 -6.11
CA ASN A 286 -6.03 -8.50 -5.68
C ASN A 286 -6.07 -8.37 -4.17
N ASP A 287 -7.10 -7.71 -3.66
CA ASP A 287 -7.43 -7.74 -2.25
C ASP A 287 -7.50 -9.20 -1.77
N GLY A 288 -6.88 -9.47 -0.62
CA GLY A 288 -6.79 -10.81 -0.05
C GLY A 288 -5.63 -11.66 -0.57
N ASP A 289 -4.85 -11.23 -1.55
CA ASP A 289 -3.64 -11.95 -1.96
C ASP A 289 -2.61 -12.03 -0.83
N LEU A 290 -1.90 -13.16 -0.77
CA LEU A 290 -0.79 -13.42 0.13
C LEU A 290 0.40 -13.96 -0.66
N TYR A 291 1.52 -13.24 -0.60
CA TYR A 291 2.82 -13.65 -1.13
C TYR A 291 3.72 -14.14 0.01
N SER A 292 4.17 -15.39 -0.09
CA SER A 292 5.00 -16.06 0.91
C SER A 292 6.43 -16.18 0.44
N LEU A 293 7.36 -15.73 1.29
CA LEU A 293 8.80 -15.72 1.05
C LEU A 293 9.50 -16.51 2.17
N PRO A 294 9.61 -17.85 2.07
CA PRO A 294 10.28 -18.67 3.07
C PRO A 294 11.77 -18.34 3.21
N VAL A 295 12.27 -18.22 4.44
CA VAL A 295 13.71 -17.99 4.68
C VAL A 295 14.53 -19.16 4.14
N GLY A 296 15.66 -18.86 3.50
CA GLY A 296 16.56 -19.87 2.92
C GLY A 296 16.15 -20.35 1.52
N GLY A 297 15.00 -19.93 1.00
CA GLY A 297 14.59 -20.14 -0.39
C GLY A 297 14.70 -18.87 -1.23
N ARG A 298 14.40 -19.01 -2.53
CA ARG A 298 14.26 -17.88 -3.48
C ARG A 298 12.84 -17.72 -4.02
N ASP A 299 11.99 -18.70 -3.80
CA ASP A 299 10.65 -18.70 -4.37
C ASP A 299 9.75 -17.68 -3.66
N VAL A 300 8.79 -17.17 -4.44
CA VAL A 300 7.68 -16.33 -4.02
C VAL A 300 6.41 -17.08 -4.36
N GLU A 301 5.68 -17.52 -3.33
CA GLU A 301 4.44 -18.29 -3.49
C GLU A 301 3.22 -17.38 -3.31
N ARG A 302 2.35 -17.31 -4.32
CA ARG A 302 1.06 -16.59 -4.22
C ARG A 302 -0.05 -17.53 -3.75
N SER A 303 -0.84 -17.05 -2.80
CA SER A 303 -2.05 -17.68 -2.26
C SER A 303 -3.09 -16.60 -1.93
N SER A 304 -4.23 -16.96 -1.34
CA SER A 304 -5.25 -15.99 -0.88
C SER A 304 -5.63 -16.25 0.57
N LEU A 305 -5.84 -15.18 1.33
CA LEU A 305 -6.34 -15.18 2.71
C LEU A 305 -7.84 -14.95 2.80
N PHE A 306 -8.51 -14.63 1.68
CA PHE A 306 -9.96 -14.72 1.68
C PHE A 306 -10.35 -16.18 1.84
N ALA A 307 -11.26 -16.43 2.79
CA ALA A 307 -11.88 -17.72 2.91
C ALA A 307 -12.40 -18.12 1.52
N SER A 308 -12.08 -19.32 1.07
CA SER A 308 -12.80 -19.95 -0.03
C SER A 308 -14.24 -20.13 0.45
N GLY A 309 -15.06 -19.09 0.30
CA GLY A 309 -16.50 -19.19 0.49
C GLY A 309 -17.04 -20.25 -0.46
N PRO A 310 -18.16 -20.91 -0.13
CA PRO A 310 -18.79 -21.79 -1.09
C PRO A 310 -19.09 -20.96 -2.35
N LEU A 311 -18.60 -21.41 -3.50
CA LEU A 311 -19.01 -20.91 -4.81
C LEU A 311 -20.54 -20.85 -4.81
N SER A 312 -21.11 -19.65 -4.89
CA SER A 312 -22.52 -19.44 -5.20
C SER A 312 -22.74 -19.53 -6.70
#